data_AF-A0A661TE34-F1
#
_entry.id   AF-A0A661TE34-F1
#
_cell.length_a   1.000
_cell.length_b   1.000
_cell.length_c   1.000
_cell.angle_alpha   90.00
_cell.angle_beta   90.00
_cell.angle_gamma   90.00
#
_symmetry.space_group_name_H-M   'P 1'
#
loop_
_entity.id
_entity.type
_entity.pdbx_description
1 polymer ?
#
loop_
_entity_poly.entity_id
_entity_poly.type
_entity_poly.pdbx_seq_one_letter_code
_entity_poly.pdbx_strand_id
1 'polypeptide(L)'
;MSRRKINLLIVCEDLQQSTFARRYLIKRGFNQRKIRVKHNPSGRGAGEQFVRQQLIQEIKLHRRQRSYGKGGNTLIAMIDADKMSVQERLNQIDKELTSAGLESIKLDEKIGIFVPKRNIETWIEYADTLNIDETVAYPKSKKPSSCKHEIDSYINTICKTGLPPNAPSSLVHACDELDKIL
;
A
#
# COMPACT_ATOMS: atom_id res chain seq x y z
N MET A 1 -2.77 -23.40 -6.06
CA MET A 1 -2.41 -22.88 -7.41
C MET A 1 -1.58 -21.62 -7.24
N SER A 2 -0.29 -21.65 -7.59
CA SER A 2 0.60 -20.48 -7.46
C SER A 2 0.20 -19.42 -8.48
N ARG A 3 -0.18 -18.21 -8.03
CA ARG A 3 -0.41 -17.06 -8.91
C ARG A 3 0.87 -16.83 -9.74
N ARG A 4 0.77 -17.13 -11.03
CA ARG A 4 1.86 -17.21 -12.02
C ARG A 4 2.65 -15.90 -12.10
N LYS A 5 3.99 -15.99 -12.10
CA LYS A 5 4.98 -15.09 -12.76
C LYS A 5 4.91 -13.54 -12.58
N ILE A 6 4.09 -12.96 -11.70
CA ILE A 6 4.03 -11.51 -11.51
C ILE A 6 5.23 -11.03 -10.69
N ASN A 7 6.00 -10.05 -11.19
CA ASN A 7 6.92 -9.29 -10.34
C ASN A 7 6.14 -8.18 -9.64
N LEU A 8 6.32 -8.05 -8.33
CA LEU A 8 5.61 -7.07 -7.54
C LEU A 8 6.63 -6.07 -6.97
N LEU A 9 6.36 -4.78 -7.15
CA LEU A 9 7.13 -3.70 -6.56
C LEU A 9 6.28 -2.97 -5.52
N ILE A 10 6.79 -2.86 -4.31
CA ILE A 10 6.23 -2.03 -3.23
C ILE A 10 7.07 -0.76 -3.13
N VAL A 11 6.43 0.39 -3.16
CA VAL A 11 7.00 1.69 -2.81
C VAL A 11 6.36 2.13 -1.50
N CYS A 12 7.15 2.38 -0.46
CA CYS A 12 6.62 2.73 0.86
C CYS A 12 7.53 3.73 1.58
N GLU A 13 7.00 4.40 2.60
CA GLU A 13 7.71 5.44 3.35
C GLU A 13 8.79 4.83 4.23
N ASP A 14 8.46 3.74 4.94
CA ASP A 14 9.32 3.14 5.95
C ASP A 14 9.30 1.60 5.99
N LEU A 15 10.08 1.05 6.92
CA LEU A 15 10.24 -0.39 7.11
C LEU A 15 9.00 -1.08 7.70
N GLN A 16 8.14 -0.35 8.41
CA GLN A 16 6.94 -0.92 9.03
C GLN A 16 5.87 -1.11 7.97
N GLN A 17 5.65 -0.12 7.10
CA GLN A 17 4.81 -0.27 5.91
C GLN A 17 5.31 -1.39 4.98
N SER A 18 6.63 -1.45 4.73
CA SER A 18 7.26 -2.54 3.97
C SER A 18 6.95 -3.91 4.56
N THR A 19 7.12 -4.04 5.88
CA THR A 19 6.90 -5.30 6.60
C THR A 19 5.43 -5.72 6.51
N PHE A 20 4.52 -4.78 6.73
CA PHE A 20 3.08 -4.99 6.64
C PHE A 20 2.68 -5.49 5.24
N ALA A 21 2.95 -4.69 4.20
CA ALA A 21 2.54 -5.00 2.84
C ALA A 21 3.15 -6.31 2.34
N ARG A 22 4.45 -6.53 2.60
CA ARG A 22 5.13 -7.75 2.18
C ARG A 22 4.56 -9.00 2.84
N ARG A 23 4.28 -8.96 4.15
CA ARG A 23 3.66 -10.10 4.87
C ARG A 23 2.26 -10.37 4.34
N TYR A 24 1.46 -9.32 4.15
CA TYR A 24 0.12 -9.41 3.58
C TYR A 24 0.12 -10.15 2.25
N LEU A 25 0.96 -9.71 1.31
CA LEU A 25 1.04 -10.30 -0.03
C LEU A 25 1.53 -11.75 0.00
N ILE A 26 2.54 -12.08 0.82
CA ILE A 26 3.02 -13.47 0.94
C ILE A 26 1.88 -14.40 1.40
N LYS A 27 1.09 -13.96 2.39
CA LYS A 27 -0.05 -14.72 2.91
C LYS A 27 -1.20 -14.82 1.90
N ARG A 28 -1.38 -13.85 1.02
CA ARG A 28 -2.29 -13.93 -0.15
C ARG A 28 -1.74 -14.78 -1.31
N GLY A 29 -0.61 -15.46 -1.11
CA GLY A 29 -0.05 -16.43 -2.05
C GLY A 29 0.93 -15.84 -3.07
N PHE A 30 1.36 -14.58 -2.91
CA PHE A 30 2.41 -14.02 -3.76
C PHE A 30 3.78 -14.64 -3.41
N ASN A 31 4.59 -14.86 -4.44
CA ASN A 31 5.92 -15.43 -4.26
C ASN A 31 6.86 -14.38 -3.64
N GLN A 32 7.35 -14.65 -2.43
CA GLN A 32 8.29 -13.80 -1.71
C GLN A 32 9.50 -13.37 -2.55
N ARG A 33 10.04 -14.25 -3.41
CA ARG A 33 11.22 -13.96 -4.27
C ARG A 33 10.91 -12.98 -5.40
N LYS A 34 9.63 -12.69 -5.65
CA LYS A 34 9.15 -11.77 -6.69
C LYS A 34 8.70 -10.43 -6.15
N ILE A 35 8.70 -10.25 -4.82
CA ILE A 35 8.38 -9.00 -4.16
C ILE A 35 9.68 -8.21 -3.98
N ARG A 36 9.75 -7.03 -4.59
CA ARG A 36 10.78 -6.02 -4.40
C ARG A 36 10.19 -4.86 -3.62
N VAL A 37 11.00 -4.21 -2.79
CA VAL A 37 10.57 -3.05 -2.01
C VAL A 37 11.54 -1.90 -2.24
N LYS A 38 10.98 -0.70 -2.40
CA LYS A 38 11.69 0.58 -2.36
C LYS A 38 11.12 1.38 -1.20
N HIS A 39 11.98 1.77 -0.28
CA HIS A 39 11.65 2.71 0.80
C HIS A 39 12.74 3.75 0.91
N ASN A 40 12.47 4.85 1.63
CA ASN A 40 13.47 5.88 1.87
C ASN A 40 14.68 5.25 2.61
N PRO A 41 15.91 5.27 2.04
CA PRO A 41 17.06 4.58 2.62
C PRO A 41 17.66 5.28 3.84
N SER A 42 17.43 6.59 4.01
CA SER A 42 18.13 7.40 5.01
C SER A 42 17.28 7.78 6.21
N GLY A 43 15.96 7.53 6.21
CA GLY A 43 15.04 8.00 7.26
C GLY A 43 15.07 9.52 7.46
N ARG A 44 15.72 10.25 6.54
CA ARG A 44 15.89 11.70 6.53
C ARG A 44 15.03 12.24 5.38
N GLY A 45 14.24 13.26 5.66
CA GLY A 45 13.23 13.81 4.74
C GLY A 45 11.83 13.22 4.95
N ALA A 46 10.83 13.78 4.27
CA ALA A 46 9.45 13.30 4.31
C ALA A 46 9.34 11.97 3.53
N GLY A 47 9.09 10.86 4.23
CA GLY A 47 8.88 9.53 3.61
C GLY A 47 7.77 9.57 2.55
N GLU A 48 6.70 10.28 2.86
CA GLU A 48 5.61 10.68 1.95
C GLU A 48 6.12 11.23 0.60
N GLN A 49 7.04 12.18 0.63
CA GLN A 49 7.58 12.82 -0.57
C GLN A 49 8.39 11.83 -1.41
N PHE A 50 9.15 10.96 -0.75
CA PHE A 50 9.86 9.87 -1.42
C PHE A 50 8.88 8.95 -2.15
N VAL A 51 7.79 8.53 -1.48
CA VAL A 51 6.80 7.64 -2.10
C VAL A 51 6.16 8.29 -3.31
N ARG A 52 5.74 9.55 -3.21
CA ARG A 52 5.14 10.29 -4.34
C ARG A 52 6.09 10.36 -5.52
N GLN A 53 7.32 10.82 -5.31
CA GLN A 53 8.29 10.96 -6.40
C GLN A 53 8.64 9.60 -7.03
N GLN A 54 8.86 8.57 -6.20
CA GLN A 54 9.18 7.24 -6.68
C GLN A 54 7.99 6.59 -7.41
N LEU A 55 6.77 6.78 -6.91
CA LEU A 55 5.54 6.26 -7.53
C LEU A 55 5.37 6.78 -8.95
N ILE A 56 5.55 8.08 -9.18
CA ILE A 56 5.45 8.67 -10.52
C ILE A 56 6.46 8.02 -11.48
N GLN A 57 7.71 7.82 -11.03
CA GLN A 57 8.74 7.15 -11.84
C GLN A 57 8.36 5.69 -12.15
N GLU A 58 7.87 4.95 -11.17
CA GLU A 58 7.48 3.55 -11.35
C GLU A 58 6.24 3.39 -12.23
N ILE A 59 5.29 4.33 -12.19
CA ILE A 59 4.13 4.32 -13.10
C ILE A 59 4.61 4.50 -14.56
N LYS A 60 5.54 5.42 -14.82
CA LYS A 60 6.14 5.58 -16.17
C LYS A 60 6.78 4.27 -16.64
N LEU A 61 7.54 3.61 -15.77
CA LEU A 61 8.20 2.34 -16.08
C LEU A 61 7.20 1.20 -16.28
N HIS A 62 6.18 1.11 -15.42
CA HIS A 62 5.10 0.12 -15.48
C HIS A 62 4.35 0.22 -16.82
N ARG A 63 3.87 1.42 -17.16
CA ARG A 63 3.17 1.69 -18.43
C ARG A 63 4.03 1.35 -19.63
N ARG A 64 5.30 1.77 -19.63
CA ARG A 64 6.26 1.46 -20.69
C ARG A 64 6.47 -0.05 -20.86
N GLN A 65 6.64 -0.80 -19.76
CA GLN A 65 6.82 -2.25 -19.80
C GLN A 65 5.59 -2.97 -20.37
N ARG A 66 4.39 -2.53 -19.97
CA ARG A 66 3.12 -3.04 -20.49
C ARG A 66 3.01 -2.83 -22.00
N SER A 67 3.35 -1.64 -22.51
CA SER A 67 3.36 -1.36 -23.95
C SER A 67 4.32 -2.24 -24.76
N TYR A 68 5.43 -2.70 -24.16
CA TYR A 68 6.37 -3.62 -24.81
C TYR A 68 5.97 -5.11 -24.69
N GLY A 69 4.76 -5.42 -24.21
CA GLY A 69 4.30 -6.81 -24.06
C GLY A 69 5.07 -7.60 -22.99
N LYS A 70 5.88 -6.95 -22.16
CA LYS A 70 6.51 -7.59 -21.00
C LYS A 70 5.39 -7.80 -19.96
N GLY A 71 5.05 -9.06 -19.71
CA GLY A 71 3.91 -9.47 -18.88
C GLY A 71 3.83 -8.81 -17.48
N GLY A 72 2.62 -8.81 -16.94
CA GLY A 72 2.14 -8.00 -15.79
C GLY A 72 3.07 -7.93 -14.58
N ASN A 73 3.56 -6.73 -14.31
CA ASN A 73 4.17 -6.36 -13.04
C ASN A 73 3.13 -5.61 -12.21
N THR A 74 3.00 -5.93 -10.93
CA THR A 74 2.11 -5.20 -10.02
C THR A 74 2.89 -4.12 -9.30
N LEU A 75 2.35 -2.91 -9.23
CA LEU A 75 2.91 -1.81 -8.45
C LEU A 75 2.01 -1.54 -7.25
N ILE A 76 2.61 -1.39 -6.08
CA ILE A 76 1.93 -1.06 -4.83
C ILE A 76 2.60 0.16 -4.23
N ALA A 77 1.82 1.17 -3.87
CA ALA A 77 2.27 2.28 -3.06
C ALA A 77 1.64 2.20 -1.66
N MET A 78 2.45 2.35 -0.61
CA MET A 78 1.98 2.58 0.76
C MET A 78 2.37 4.02 1.12
N ILE A 79 1.40 4.86 1.42
CA ILE A 79 1.61 6.28 1.74
C ILE A 79 0.64 6.72 2.81
N ASP A 80 1.13 7.27 3.90
CA ASP A 80 0.28 7.68 5.01
C ASP A 80 -0.51 8.94 4.63
N ALA A 81 -1.76 9.03 5.09
CA ALA A 81 -2.57 10.22 4.87
C ALA A 81 -2.15 11.39 5.77
N ASP A 82 -1.37 11.14 6.82
CA ASP A 82 -1.07 12.11 7.88
C ASP A 82 -2.35 12.81 8.38
N LYS A 83 -2.45 14.12 8.22
CA LYS A 83 -3.63 14.92 8.58
C LYS A 83 -4.68 14.95 7.46
N MET A 84 -4.30 14.61 6.23
CA MET A 84 -5.18 14.58 5.07
C MET A 84 -6.13 13.38 5.13
N SER A 85 -7.30 13.49 4.52
CA SER A 85 -8.16 12.36 4.18
C SER A 85 -7.51 11.48 3.11
N VAL A 86 -8.01 10.24 2.98
CA VAL A 86 -7.59 9.32 1.92
C VAL A 86 -7.79 9.97 0.54
N GLN A 87 -8.96 10.58 0.30
CA GLN A 87 -9.26 11.22 -0.98
C GLN A 87 -8.35 12.41 -1.28
N GLU A 88 -8.02 13.24 -0.29
CA GLU A 88 -7.07 14.34 -0.49
C GLU A 88 -5.68 13.83 -0.88
N ARG A 89 -5.23 12.70 -0.29
CA ARG A 89 -3.95 12.08 -0.66
C ARG A 89 -3.98 11.53 -2.09
N LEU A 90 -5.07 10.87 -2.48
CA LEU A 90 -5.26 10.39 -3.86
C LEU A 90 -5.29 11.54 -4.86
N ASN A 91 -6.01 12.63 -4.55
CA ASN A 91 -6.07 13.82 -5.38
C ASN A 91 -4.69 14.49 -5.53
N GLN A 92 -3.85 14.42 -4.51
CA GLN A 92 -2.48 14.92 -4.59
C GLN A 92 -1.63 14.09 -5.56
N ILE A 93 -1.72 12.76 -5.47
CA ILE A 93 -1.02 11.85 -6.39
C ILE A 93 -1.47 12.10 -7.83
N ASP A 94 -2.79 12.29 -8.05
CA ASP A 94 -3.35 12.58 -9.37
C ASP A 94 -2.87 13.92 -9.95
N LYS A 95 -2.80 14.97 -9.11
CA LYS A 95 -2.21 16.26 -9.48
C LYS A 95 -0.74 16.13 -9.88
N GLU A 96 0.02 15.26 -9.23
CA GLU A 96 1.42 15.02 -9.58
C GLU A 96 1.60 14.22 -10.86
N LEU A 97 0.74 13.24 -11.11
CA LEU A 97 0.67 12.54 -12.40
C LEU A 97 0.44 13.56 -13.51
N THR A 98 -0.57 14.40 -13.35
CA THR A 98 -0.93 15.47 -14.31
C THR A 98 0.25 16.42 -14.53
N SER A 99 0.87 16.90 -13.44
CA SER A 99 2.04 17.80 -13.50
C SER A 99 3.24 17.15 -14.19
N ALA A 100 3.36 15.82 -14.11
CA ALA A 100 4.41 15.05 -14.76
C ALA A 100 4.08 14.65 -16.21
N GLY A 101 2.97 15.15 -16.77
CA GLY A 101 2.48 14.86 -18.12
C GLY A 101 1.91 13.45 -18.27
N LEU A 102 1.37 12.87 -17.19
CA LEU A 102 0.79 11.53 -17.18
C LEU A 102 -0.71 11.58 -16.95
N GLU A 103 -1.43 10.67 -17.60
CA GLU A 103 -2.83 10.40 -17.29
C GLU A 103 -2.99 9.79 -15.89
N SER A 104 -4.14 10.02 -15.28
CA SER A 104 -4.59 9.34 -14.05
C SER A 104 -4.47 7.82 -14.16
N ILE A 105 -4.34 7.15 -13.00
CA ILE A 105 -4.25 5.68 -12.95
C ILE A 105 -5.59 5.08 -13.38
N LYS A 106 -5.55 4.19 -14.38
CA LYS A 106 -6.73 3.52 -14.91
C LYS A 106 -7.04 2.25 -14.10
N LEU A 107 -8.31 1.89 -14.02
CA LEU A 107 -8.78 0.72 -13.27
C LEU A 107 -8.21 -0.62 -13.78
N ASP A 108 -7.82 -0.69 -15.05
CA ASP A 108 -7.22 -1.87 -15.66
C ASP A 108 -5.70 -1.94 -15.45
N GLU A 109 -5.08 -0.94 -14.84
CA GLU A 109 -3.68 -0.97 -14.42
C GLU A 109 -3.55 -1.77 -13.10
N LYS A 110 -2.58 -2.69 -13.04
CA LYS A 110 -2.27 -3.45 -11.81
C LYS A 110 -1.43 -2.59 -10.85
N ILE A 111 -1.99 -1.44 -10.47
CA ILE A 111 -1.42 -0.44 -9.57
C ILE A 111 -2.38 -0.28 -8.40
N GLY A 112 -1.90 -0.52 -7.18
CA GLY A 112 -2.66 -0.32 -5.94
C GLY A 112 -2.06 0.80 -5.09
N ILE A 113 -2.87 1.77 -4.65
CA ILE A 113 -2.44 2.86 -3.76
C ILE A 113 -3.11 2.69 -2.40
N PHE A 114 -2.33 2.27 -1.42
CA PHE A 114 -2.78 2.05 -0.05
C PHE A 114 -2.48 3.28 0.78
N VAL A 115 -3.54 3.85 1.37
CA VAL A 115 -3.46 5.09 2.13
C VAL A 115 -3.94 4.88 3.57
N PRO A 116 -3.08 4.44 4.50
CA PRO A 116 -3.43 4.41 5.91
C PRO A 116 -3.77 5.81 6.42
N LYS A 117 -4.94 5.97 7.04
CA LYS A 117 -5.32 7.25 7.62
C LYS A 117 -4.52 7.49 8.90
N ARG A 118 -3.96 8.70 9.03
CA ARG A 118 -2.88 9.06 9.95
C ARG A 118 -1.58 8.36 9.61
N ASN A 119 -1.50 7.05 9.85
CA ASN A 119 -0.33 6.23 9.63
C ASN A 119 -0.67 4.74 9.60
N ILE A 120 0.32 3.90 9.27
CA ILE A 120 0.17 2.44 9.26
C ILE A 120 -0.12 1.85 10.65
N GLU A 121 0.29 2.52 11.72
CA GLU A 121 0.00 2.11 13.10
C GLU A 121 -1.51 2.04 13.35
N THR A 122 -2.32 2.92 12.75
CA THR A 122 -3.79 2.85 12.84
C THR A 122 -4.33 1.50 12.38
N TRP A 123 -3.80 0.96 11.28
CA TRP A 123 -4.23 -0.35 10.76
C TRP A 123 -3.75 -1.51 11.61
N ILE A 124 -2.55 -1.37 12.18
CA ILE A 124 -1.96 -2.38 13.07
C ILE A 124 -2.73 -2.43 14.39
N GLU A 125 -3.11 -1.28 14.95
CA GLU A 125 -3.92 -1.23 16.17
C GLU A 125 -5.31 -1.85 15.93
N TYR A 126 -5.94 -1.51 14.79
CA TYR A 126 -7.24 -2.08 14.43
C TYR A 126 -7.22 -3.60 14.31
N ALA A 127 -6.08 -4.17 13.91
CA ALA A 127 -5.90 -5.63 13.86
C ALA A 127 -6.02 -6.30 15.23
N ASP A 128 -5.66 -5.59 16.29
CA ASP A 128 -5.67 -6.10 17.67
C ASP A 128 -7.01 -5.80 18.36
N THR A 129 -7.50 -4.56 18.21
CA THR A 129 -8.65 -4.07 18.98
C THR A 129 -10.00 -4.19 18.25
N LEU A 130 -9.98 -4.31 16.92
CA LEU A 130 -11.16 -4.15 16.05
C LEU A 130 -11.91 -2.82 16.24
N ASN A 131 -11.28 -1.84 16.88
CA ASN A 131 -11.87 -0.55 17.22
C ASN A 131 -10.78 0.52 17.30
N ILE A 132 -10.79 1.47 16.36
CA ILE A 132 -9.82 2.57 16.33
C ILE A 132 -10.51 3.89 15.99
N ASP A 133 -9.81 4.99 16.27
CA ASP A 133 -10.16 6.34 15.85
C ASP A 133 -9.14 6.82 14.79
N GLU A 134 -9.59 6.97 13.54
CA GLU A 134 -8.76 7.45 12.41
C GLU A 134 -8.33 8.93 12.55
N THR A 135 -8.70 9.62 13.62
CA THR A 135 -8.25 10.99 13.91
C THR A 135 -7.05 11.03 14.85
N VAL A 136 -6.81 9.95 15.62
CA VAL A 136 -5.76 9.87 16.63
C VAL A 136 -4.48 9.29 16.04
N ALA A 137 -3.32 9.77 16.50
CA ALA A 137 -2.03 9.18 16.13
C ALA A 137 -1.69 8.03 17.07
N TYR A 138 -1.60 6.82 16.54
CA TYR A 138 -1.14 5.64 17.28
C TYR A 138 0.38 5.57 17.32
N PRO A 139 0.99 5.15 18.45
CA PRO A 139 2.43 5.14 18.62
C PRO A 139 3.10 4.08 17.75
N LYS A 140 4.24 4.43 17.14
CA LYS A 140 5.06 3.48 16.38
C LYS A 140 5.51 2.33 17.28
N SER A 141 5.45 1.11 16.75
CA SER A 141 5.97 -0.03 17.48
C SER A 141 7.49 0.03 17.57
N LYS A 142 8.04 -0.34 18.73
CA LYS A 142 9.50 -0.31 18.99
C LYS A 142 10.31 -1.21 18.05
N LYS A 143 9.66 -2.20 17.41
CA LYS A 143 10.27 -3.08 16.41
C LYS A 143 9.31 -3.24 15.24
N PRO A 144 9.70 -3.04 13.97
CA PRO A 144 8.83 -3.32 12.83
C PRO A 144 8.34 -4.79 12.76
N SER A 145 9.05 -5.69 13.45
CA SER A 145 8.77 -7.13 13.51
C SER A 145 7.87 -7.57 14.67
N SER A 146 7.47 -6.68 15.58
CA SER A 146 6.53 -7.03 16.67
C SER A 146 5.12 -7.22 16.13
N CYS A 147 4.71 -6.46 15.11
CA CYS A 147 3.37 -6.49 14.52
C CYS A 147 3.03 -7.79 13.76
N LYS A 148 3.87 -8.83 13.83
CA LYS A 148 3.74 -10.03 12.99
C LYS A 148 2.51 -10.87 13.33
N HIS A 149 2.09 -10.89 14.59
CA HIS A 149 0.97 -11.71 15.03
C HIS A 149 -0.36 -11.03 14.67
N GLU A 150 -0.43 -9.73 14.92
CA GLU A 150 -1.52 -8.81 14.62
C GLU A 150 -1.76 -8.79 13.10
N ILE A 151 -0.69 -8.64 12.30
CA ILE A 151 -0.75 -8.73 10.84
C ILE A 151 -1.27 -10.11 10.39
N ASP A 152 -0.83 -11.21 11.00
CA ASP A 152 -1.25 -12.56 10.60
C ASP A 152 -2.73 -12.83 10.95
N SER A 153 -3.25 -12.29 12.06
CA SER A 153 -4.68 -12.31 12.43
C SER A 153 -5.52 -11.45 11.46
N TYR A 154 -5.00 -10.27 11.13
CA TYR A 154 -5.58 -9.30 10.21
C TYR A 154 -5.74 -9.83 8.77
N ILE A 155 -4.70 -10.47 8.22
CA ILE A 155 -4.69 -10.92 6.81
C ILE A 155 -5.73 -12.01 6.52
N ASN A 156 -6.03 -12.86 7.49
CA ASN A 156 -6.91 -14.01 7.27
C ASN A 156 -8.40 -13.63 7.28
N THR A 157 -8.74 -12.54 7.95
CA THR A 157 -10.14 -12.20 8.27
C THR A 157 -10.64 -11.03 7.41
N ILE A 158 -9.81 -9.99 7.25
CA ILE A 158 -10.18 -8.72 6.60
C ILE A 158 -9.88 -8.75 5.09
N CYS A 159 -10.78 -8.17 4.28
CA CYS A 159 -10.79 -8.22 2.81
C CYS A 159 -10.88 -9.64 2.21
N LYS A 160 -11.32 -10.64 2.98
CA LYS A 160 -11.63 -12.00 2.47
C LYS A 160 -13.08 -12.39 2.77
N THR A 161 -13.59 -12.01 3.94
CA THR A 161 -14.96 -12.31 4.40
C THR A 161 -15.87 -11.07 4.42
N GLY A 162 -15.36 -9.94 3.95
CA GLY A 162 -15.97 -8.62 4.13
C GLY A 162 -15.34 -7.87 5.32
N LEU A 163 -15.48 -6.55 5.33
CA LEU A 163 -15.15 -5.71 6.47
C LEU A 163 -16.42 -5.49 7.31
N PRO A 164 -16.31 -5.39 8.65
CA PRO A 164 -17.46 -5.02 9.47
C PRO A 164 -17.93 -3.59 9.11
N PRO A 165 -19.20 -3.22 9.35
CA PRO A 165 -19.75 -1.91 8.96
C PRO A 165 -19.02 -0.71 9.58
N ASN A 166 -18.40 -0.90 10.74
CA ASN A 166 -17.62 0.11 11.46
C ASN A 166 -16.13 0.09 11.09
N ALA A 167 -15.74 -0.64 10.04
CA ALA A 167 -14.35 -0.68 9.62
C ALA A 167 -13.85 0.72 9.22
N PRO A 168 -12.58 1.04 9.53
CA PRO A 168 -11.93 2.26 9.09
C PRO A 168 -12.10 2.48 7.59
N SER A 169 -12.41 3.72 7.21
CA SER A 169 -12.66 4.07 5.80
C SER A 169 -11.43 3.81 4.92
N SER A 170 -10.23 4.03 5.47
CA SER A 170 -8.97 3.73 4.78
C SER A 170 -8.76 2.23 4.54
N LEU A 171 -9.34 1.36 5.38
CA LEU A 171 -9.30 -0.09 5.20
C LEU A 171 -10.28 -0.58 4.15
N VAL A 172 -11.47 0.01 4.09
CA VAL A 172 -12.42 -0.26 3.00
C VAL A 172 -11.77 0.05 1.66
N HIS A 173 -11.19 1.24 1.54
CA HIS A 173 -10.43 1.64 0.35
C HIS A 173 -9.28 0.66 0.04
N ALA A 174 -8.54 0.20 1.04
CA ALA A 174 -7.47 -0.77 0.84
C ALA A 174 -7.97 -2.12 0.29
N CYS A 175 -9.17 -2.58 0.67
CA CYS A 175 -9.77 -3.78 0.08
C CYS A 175 -10.09 -3.57 -1.41
N ASP A 176 -10.61 -2.40 -1.80
CA ASP A 176 -10.89 -2.09 -3.21
C ASP A 176 -9.59 -2.05 -4.04
N GLU A 177 -8.52 -1.48 -3.48
CA GLU A 177 -7.19 -1.47 -4.10
C GLU A 177 -6.60 -2.87 -4.24
N LEU A 178 -6.87 -3.76 -3.28
CA LEU A 178 -6.49 -5.17 -3.37
C LEU A 178 -7.19 -5.87 -4.54
N ASP A 179 -8.49 -5.66 -4.70
CA ASP A 179 -9.24 -6.29 -5.80
C ASP A 179 -8.75 -5.85 -7.18
N LYS A 180 -8.27 -4.60 -7.31
CA LYS A 180 -7.61 -4.13 -8.55
C LYS A 180 -6.36 -4.94 -8.88
N ILE A 181 -5.53 -5.28 -7.89
CA ILE A 181 -4.23 -5.92 -8.12
C ILE A 181 -4.24 -7.45 -8.08
N LEU A 182 -5.32 -8.05 -7.55
CA LEU A 182 -5.50 -9.50 -7.44
C LEU A 182 -6.02 -10.17 -8.73
#